data_AF-A0A956GDX4-F1
#
_entry.id   AF-A0A956GDX4-F1
#
_cell.length_a   1.000
_cell.length_b   1.000
_cell.length_c   1.000
_cell.angle_alpha   90.00
_cell.angle_beta   90.00
_cell.angle_gamma   90.00
#
_symmetry.space_group_name_H-M   'P 1'
#
loop_
_entity.id
_entity.type
_entity.pdbx_description
1 polymer ?
#
loop_
_entity_poly.entity_id
_entity_poly.type
_entity_poly.pdbx_seq_one_letter_code
_entity_poly.pdbx_strand_id
1 'polypeptide(L)'
;MSTTEGIKEQLQQSPGKTVEGRPLEVAVDERGLERAIRRLKRKIATEGVTRELKRRRHYEKPSVRKRRKAREAERRRRRRERRAARKQTGGGGGGGRY
;
A
#
# COMPACT_ATOMS: atom_id res chain seq x y z
N MET A 1 -53.29 -11.65 18.03
CA MET A 1 -52.70 -10.89 16.90
C MET A 1 -51.38 -10.29 17.34
N SER A 2 -50.36 -10.47 16.50
CA SER A 2 -49.08 -9.74 16.38
C SER A 2 -48.27 -9.42 17.64
N THR A 3 -47.14 -10.11 17.82
CA THR A 3 -45.93 -9.48 18.38
C THR A 3 -44.61 -10.21 18.07
N THR A 4 -44.65 -11.36 17.38
CA THR A 4 -43.43 -12.06 16.95
C THR A 4 -42.94 -11.65 15.56
N GLU A 5 -43.64 -10.76 14.84
CA GLU A 5 -43.24 -10.34 13.50
C GLU A 5 -42.13 -9.28 13.48
N GLY A 6 -41.78 -8.69 14.64
CA GLY A 6 -40.83 -7.56 14.70
C GLY A 6 -39.34 -7.90 14.84
N ILE A 7 -38.96 -9.17 15.03
CA ILE A 7 -37.55 -9.52 15.35
C ILE A 7 -36.78 -10.08 14.14
N LYS A 8 -37.45 -10.35 13.02
CA LYS A 8 -36.78 -10.92 11.82
C LYS A 8 -36.20 -9.88 10.85
N GLU A 9 -36.34 -8.58 11.10
CA GLU A 9 -35.98 -7.55 10.11
C GLU A 9 -34.71 -6.74 10.43
N GLN A 10 -33.79 -7.26 11.27
CA GLN A 10 -32.54 -6.55 11.57
C GLN A 10 -31.25 -7.35 11.42
N LEU A 11 -31.27 -8.47 10.69
CA LEU A 11 -30.03 -9.12 10.25
C LEU A 11 -29.69 -8.81 8.80
N GLN A 12 -29.75 -7.54 8.42
CA GLN A 12 -29.02 -7.01 7.26
C GLN A 12 -27.65 -6.47 7.70
N GLN A 13 -26.93 -7.22 8.53
CA GLN A 13 -25.49 -6.98 8.67
C GLN A 13 -24.84 -7.60 7.44
N SER A 14 -24.52 -6.74 6.47
CA SER A 14 -23.81 -7.12 5.25
C SER A 14 -22.69 -8.11 5.59
N PRO A 15 -22.63 -9.31 4.95
CA PRO A 15 -21.52 -10.22 5.17
C PRO A 15 -20.25 -9.42 4.86
N GLY A 16 -19.37 -9.35 5.86
CA GLY A 16 -18.21 -8.47 5.84
C GLY A 16 -17.55 -8.52 4.48
N LYS A 17 -17.40 -7.35 3.83
CA LYS A 17 -16.70 -7.22 2.55
C LYS A 17 -15.39 -7.95 2.70
N THR A 18 -15.32 -9.16 2.17
CA THR A 18 -14.07 -9.84 1.88
C THR A 18 -13.27 -8.80 1.13
N VAL A 19 -12.07 -8.50 1.63
CA VAL A 19 -11.16 -7.61 0.91
C VAL A 19 -10.68 -8.42 -0.29
N GLU A 20 -11.54 -8.56 -1.29
CA GLU A 20 -11.15 -8.97 -2.62
C GLU A 20 -10.07 -7.98 -3.01
N GLY A 21 -8.83 -8.49 -3.12
CA GLY A 21 -7.67 -7.66 -3.34
C GLY A 21 -7.91 -6.84 -4.58
N ARG A 22 -8.13 -5.52 -4.43
CA ARG A 22 -8.37 -4.64 -5.57
C ARG A 22 -7.20 -4.78 -6.54
N PRO A 23 -7.44 -5.24 -7.79
CA PRO A 23 -6.36 -5.43 -8.74
C PRO A 23 -5.70 -4.09 -9.09
N LEU A 24 -4.42 -4.15 -9.44
CA LEU A 24 -3.61 -2.98 -9.78
C LEU A 24 -3.85 -2.60 -11.25
N GLU A 25 -4.69 -1.59 -11.47
CA GLU A 25 -5.12 -1.19 -12.80
C GLU A 25 -4.51 0.16 -13.25
N VAL A 26 -4.32 0.29 -14.57
CA VAL A 26 -3.90 1.54 -15.23
C VAL A 26 -4.67 1.67 -16.54
N ALA A 27 -5.50 2.71 -16.65
CA ALA A 27 -6.13 3.10 -17.90
C ALA A 27 -5.07 3.56 -18.91
N VAL A 28 -5.28 3.20 -20.17
CA VAL A 28 -4.45 3.64 -21.29
C VAL A 28 -5.08 4.91 -21.84
N ASP A 29 -4.36 6.02 -21.76
CA ASP A 29 -4.78 7.29 -22.36
C ASP A 29 -4.27 7.38 -23.81
N GLU A 30 -4.78 8.35 -24.57
CA GLU A 30 -4.29 8.73 -25.92
C GLU A 30 -2.79 9.09 -25.96
N ARG A 31 -2.19 9.31 -24.78
CA ARG A 31 -0.76 9.60 -24.60
C ARG A 31 0.15 8.37 -24.80
N GLY A 32 -0.41 7.23 -25.20
CA GLY A 32 0.31 6.05 -25.70
C GLY A 32 0.51 4.91 -24.69
N LEU A 33 0.57 3.67 -25.21
CA LEU A 33 0.66 2.41 -24.45
C LEU A 33 1.92 2.32 -23.58
N GLU A 34 3.08 2.72 -24.11
CA GLU A 34 4.34 2.62 -23.40
C GLU A 34 4.32 3.41 -22.08
N ARG A 35 3.64 4.56 -22.09
CA ARG A 35 3.47 5.39 -20.91
C ARG A 35 2.60 4.71 -19.85
N ALA A 36 1.53 4.03 -20.26
CA ALA A 36 0.68 3.25 -19.36
C ALA A 36 1.47 2.11 -18.70
N ILE A 37 2.30 1.39 -19.47
CA ILE A 37 3.19 0.34 -18.93
C ILE A 37 4.18 0.92 -17.91
N ARG A 38 4.81 2.07 -18.21
CA ARG A 38 5.71 2.75 -17.26
C ARG A 38 4.99 3.21 -15.98
N ARG A 39 3.73 3.62 -16.07
CA ARG A 39 2.91 3.96 -14.89
C ARG A 39 2.58 2.72 -14.08
N LEU A 40 2.18 1.62 -14.71
CA LEU A 40 1.88 0.35 -14.05
C LEU A 40 3.10 -0.19 -13.29
N LYS A 41 4.27 -0.24 -13.95
CA LYS A 41 5.53 -0.65 -13.30
C LYS A 41 5.84 0.19 -12.06
N ARG A 42 5.60 1.52 -12.12
CA ARG A 42 5.76 2.41 -10.97
C ARG A 42 4.74 2.17 -9.86
N LYS A 43 3.47 1.93 -10.21
CA LYS A 43 2.44 1.59 -9.21
C LYS A 43 2.78 0.28 -8.48
N ILE A 44 3.17 -0.77 -9.21
CA ILE A 44 3.62 -2.06 -8.63
C ILE A 44 4.78 -1.85 -7.64
N ALA A 45 5.77 -1.04 -8.02
CA ALA A 45 6.91 -0.75 -7.17
C ALA A 45 6.54 0.09 -5.93
N THR A 46 5.57 1.01 -6.07
CA THR A 46 5.10 1.87 -4.98
C THR A 46 4.31 1.08 -3.94
N GLU A 47 3.42 0.22 -4.40
CA GLU A 47 2.64 -0.68 -3.55
C GLU A 47 3.53 -1.73 -2.87
N GLY A 48 4.70 -2.01 -3.46
CA GLY A 48 5.70 -2.89 -2.88
C GLY A 48 5.37 -4.38 -3.06
N VAL A 49 4.49 -4.72 -4.02
CA VAL A 49 4.05 -6.10 -4.29
C VAL A 49 5.25 -7.03 -4.47
N THR A 50 6.24 -6.65 -5.28
CA THR A 50 7.44 -7.47 -5.51
C THR A 50 8.25 -7.70 -4.22
N ARG A 51 8.31 -6.71 -3.33
CA ARG A 51 9.00 -6.83 -2.04
C ARG A 51 8.22 -7.75 -1.10
N GLU A 52 6.90 -7.62 -1.09
CA GLU A 52 6.00 -8.49 -0.32
C GLU A 52 6.14 -9.95 -0.77
N LEU A 53 6.09 -10.19 -2.08
CA LEU A 53 6.27 -11.51 -2.67
C LEU A 53 7.60 -12.13 -2.24
N LYS A 54 8.72 -11.41 -2.38
CA LYS A 54 10.04 -11.88 -1.94
C LYS A 54 10.07 -12.23 -0.45
N ARG A 55 9.39 -11.42 0.38
CA ARG A 55 9.36 -11.57 1.83
C ARG A 55 8.51 -12.75 2.31
N ARG A 56 7.46 -13.10 1.55
CA ARG A 56 6.57 -14.24 1.85
C ARG A 56 7.05 -15.57 1.27
N ARG A 57 8.16 -15.59 0.52
CA ARG A 57 8.71 -16.84 -0.08
C ARG A 57 9.06 -17.91 0.95
N HIS A 58 9.37 -17.52 2.18
CA HIS A 58 9.78 -18.41 3.25
C HIS A 58 9.15 -17.97 4.57
N TYR A 59 8.90 -18.94 5.45
CA TYR A 59 8.37 -18.66 6.78
C TYR A 59 9.35 -17.82 7.59
N GLU A 60 8.84 -16.78 8.22
CA GLU A 60 9.60 -15.94 9.13
C GLU A 60 8.94 -16.00 10.51
N LYS A 61 9.72 -16.41 11.52
CA LYS A 61 9.25 -16.48 12.91
C LYS A 61 8.67 -15.12 13.35
N PRO A 62 7.55 -15.09 14.10
CA PRO A 62 6.84 -13.84 14.44
C PRO A 62 7.72 -12.78 15.13
N SER A 63 8.68 -13.18 15.96
CA SER A 63 9.63 -12.26 16.59
C SER A 63 10.53 -11.55 15.57
N VAL A 64 11.04 -12.28 14.57
CA VAL A 64 11.88 -11.74 13.50
C VAL A 64 11.07 -10.76 12.64
N ARG A 65 9.82 -11.12 12.32
CA ARG A 65 8.87 -10.25 11.61
C ARG A 65 8.60 -8.93 12.36
N LYS A 66 8.39 -9.00 13.69
CA LYS A 66 8.22 -7.82 14.56
C LYS A 66 9.46 -6.92 14.54
N ARG A 67 10.66 -7.50 14.74
CA ARG A 67 11.94 -6.77 14.73
C ARG A 67 12.21 -6.09 13.38
N ARG A 68 11.93 -6.76 12.26
CA ARG A 68 12.07 -6.16 10.93
C ARG A 68 11.09 -5.00 10.72
N LYS A 69 9.82 -5.17 11.09
CA LYS A 69 8.79 -4.13 10.95
C LYS A 69 9.17 -2.86 11.71
N ALA A 70 9.69 -3.00 12.93
CA ALA A 70 10.19 -1.87 13.74
C ALA A 70 11.34 -1.14 13.05
N ARG A 71 12.37 -1.87 12.60
CA ARG A 71 13.52 -1.30 11.86
C ARG A 71 13.10 -0.59 10.57
N GLU A 72 12.17 -1.17 9.82
CA GLU A 72 11.66 -0.56 8.58
C GLU A 72 10.85 0.72 8.84
N ALA A 73 10.03 0.73 9.90
CA ALA A 73 9.26 1.91 10.31
C ALA A 73 10.19 3.06 10.72
N GLU A 74 11.22 2.78 11.51
CA GLU A 74 12.23 3.75 11.90
C GLU A 74 12.96 4.33 10.69
N ARG A 75 13.43 3.47 9.77
CA ARG A 75 14.07 3.91 8.52
C ARG A 75 13.14 4.81 7.70
N ARG A 76 11.84 4.47 7.63
CA ARG A 76 10.84 5.29 6.92
C ARG A 76 10.62 6.64 7.60
N ARG A 77 10.57 6.67 8.94
CA ARG A 77 10.45 7.89 9.73
C ARG A 77 11.64 8.82 9.50
N ARG A 78 12.88 8.32 9.66
CA ARG A 78 14.12 9.09 9.41
C ARG A 78 14.17 9.64 7.98
N ARG A 79 13.73 8.86 6.98
CA ARG A 79 13.64 9.33 5.59
C ARG A 79 12.60 10.45 5.40
N ARG A 80 11.46 10.38 6.09
CA ARG A 80 10.43 11.44 6.06
C ARG A 80 10.93 12.71 6.71
N GLU A 81 11.57 12.60 7.87
CA GLU A 81 12.17 13.74 8.59
C GLU A 81 13.23 14.44 7.75
N ARG A 82 14.17 13.69 7.14
CA ARG A 82 15.16 14.26 6.20
C ARG A 82 14.53 14.99 5.02
N ARG A 83 13.44 14.45 4.47
CA ARG A 83 12.70 15.10 3.37
C ARG A 83 11.96 16.35 3.83
N ALA A 84 11.40 16.34 5.04
CA ALA A 84 10.71 17.49 5.62
C ALA A 84 11.70 18.62 5.94
N ALA A 85 12.84 18.30 6.55
CA ALA A 85 13.92 19.24 6.80
C ALA A 85 14.43 19.87 5.48
N ARG A 86 14.67 19.05 4.44
CA ARG A 86 15.07 19.57 3.11
C ARG A 86 14.03 20.48 2.46
N LYS A 87 12.73 20.29 2.76
CA LYS A 87 11.67 21.21 2.29
C LYS A 87 11.70 22.55 3.04
N GLN A 88 12.08 22.55 4.32
CA GLN A 88 12.15 23.75 5.15
C GLN A 88 13.41 24.59 4.86
N THR A 89 14.54 23.95 4.54
CA THR A 89 15.84 24.64 4.38
C THR A 89 16.10 25.21 2.98
N GLY A 90 15.09 25.38 2.11
CA GLY A 90 15.28 26.02 0.79
C GLY A 90 16.36 25.40 -0.10
N GLY A 91 16.73 24.15 0.13
CA GLY A 91 17.92 23.53 -0.45
C GLY A 91 17.70 22.99 -1.86
N GLY A 92 17.84 23.87 -2.84
CA GLY A 92 18.16 23.52 -4.22
C GLY A 92 19.49 22.77 -4.26
N GLY A 93 19.43 21.44 -4.18
CA GLY A 93 20.58 20.56 -4.37
C GLY A 93 20.17 19.47 -5.34
N GLY A 94 20.33 19.74 -6.63
CA GLY A 94 20.40 18.72 -7.66
C GLY A 94 21.58 17.79 -7.36
N GLY A 95 21.44 16.52 -7.70
CA GLY A 95 22.52 15.56 -7.43
C GLY A 95 22.11 14.12 -7.67
N GLY A 96 22.27 13.69 -8.92
CA GLY A 96 22.68 12.34 -9.24
C GLY A 96 21.57 11.29 -9.31
N ARG A 97 21.09 11.05 -10.53
CA ARG A 97 21.07 9.69 -11.09
C ARG A 97 21.39 9.81 -12.58
N TYR A 98 22.47 9.17 -12.99
CA TYR A 98 22.73 8.75 -14.37
C TYR A 98 21.46 8.14 -15.00
#